data_AF-A0A1Y3AW36-F1
#
_entry.id   AF-A0A1Y3AW36-F1
#
_cell.length_a   1.000
_cell.length_b   1.000
_cell.length_c   1.000
_cell.angle_alpha   90.00
_cell.angle_beta   90.00
_cell.angle_gamma   90.00
#
_symmetry.space_group_name_H-M   'P 1'
#
loop_
_entity.id
_entity.type
_entity.pdbx_description
1 polymer ?
#
loop_
_entity_poly.entity_id
_entity_poly.type
_entity_poly.pdbx_seq_one_letter_code
_entity_poly.pdbx_strand_id
1 'polypeptide(L)'
;MKISIHSIVSSAGGEQPTQQNEQELATKTLYIQHKRFYLDVKQNHRGRFIKVAEVGSAGRKSRLLLSMAASREFRDHLTTFSELYASLGKIVMVK
;
A
#
# COMPACT_ATOMS: atom_id res chain seq x y z
N MET A 1 0.99 13.99 -35.22
CA MET A 1 -0.25 13.25 -34.88
C MET A 1 -0.04 11.80 -35.29
N LYS A 2 0.19 10.90 -34.32
CA LYS A 2 0.25 9.46 -34.55
C LYS A 2 -0.22 8.78 -33.26
N ILE A 3 -1.46 8.32 -33.31
CA ILE A 3 -2.12 7.53 -32.28
C ILE A 3 -1.67 6.08 -32.51
N SER A 4 -1.16 5.41 -31.48
CA SER A 4 -0.91 3.98 -31.53
C SER A 4 -1.71 3.32 -30.41
N ILE A 5 -2.68 2.51 -30.84
CA ILE A 5 -3.57 1.69 -30.02
C ILE A 5 -3.14 0.25 -30.24
N HIS A 6 -2.91 -0.52 -29.18
CA HIS A 6 -3.21 -1.94 -28.96
C HIS A 6 -2.47 -2.36 -27.66
N SER A 7 -3.07 -3.07 -26.71
CA SER A 7 -3.63 -4.41 -26.88
C SER A 7 -4.82 -4.73 -25.96
N ILE A 8 -5.67 -5.61 -26.47
CA ILE A 8 -6.74 -6.33 -25.76
C ILE A 8 -6.12 -7.59 -25.14
N VAL A 9 -6.38 -7.87 -23.85
CA VAL A 9 -6.54 -9.26 -23.33
C VAL A 9 -7.52 -9.29 -22.14
N SER A 10 -8.31 -10.37 -22.09
CA SER A 10 -9.56 -10.59 -21.37
C SER A 10 -9.51 -10.92 -19.87
N SER A 11 -10.64 -10.57 -19.22
CA SER A 11 -11.45 -11.31 -18.21
C SER A 11 -10.81 -11.84 -16.92
N ALA A 12 -11.19 -11.22 -15.79
CA ALA A 12 -12.08 -11.77 -14.75
C ALA A 12 -11.74 -11.19 -13.35
N GLY A 13 -12.71 -10.52 -12.73
CA GLY A 13 -12.64 -10.04 -11.34
C GLY A 13 -12.70 -8.52 -11.24
N GLY A 14 -13.87 -7.99 -10.86
CA GLY A 14 -14.18 -6.56 -10.89
C GLY A 14 -13.28 -5.70 -10.00
N GLU A 15 -12.57 -4.75 -10.63
CA GLU A 15 -12.34 -3.42 -10.10
C GLU A 15 -12.73 -2.45 -11.23
N GLN A 16 -13.87 -1.77 -11.07
CA GLN A 16 -14.29 -0.66 -11.93
C GLN A 16 -13.18 0.40 -11.99
N PRO A 17 -12.89 1.00 -13.16
CA PRO A 17 -11.83 1.98 -13.31
C PRO A 17 -12.32 3.35 -12.82
N THR A 18 -12.19 3.63 -11.52
CA THR A 18 -12.01 5.04 -11.08
C THR A 18 -10.58 5.55 -11.33
N GLN A 19 -9.74 4.74 -11.98
CA GLN A 19 -8.30 4.98 -12.20
C GLN A 19 -7.95 6.09 -13.21
N GLN A 20 -8.90 6.60 -14.00
CA GLN A 20 -8.54 7.56 -15.07
C GLN A 20 -8.05 8.93 -14.55
N ASN A 21 -8.21 9.24 -13.26
CA ASN A 21 -7.81 10.54 -12.69
C ASN A 21 -6.74 10.45 -11.59
N GLU A 22 -6.07 9.29 -11.46
CA GLU A 22 -4.99 9.09 -10.49
C GLU A 22 -3.66 8.82 -11.21
N GLN A 23 -2.71 9.74 -11.07
CA GLN A 23 -1.34 9.53 -11.49
C GLN A 23 -0.59 8.75 -10.43
N GLU A 24 -0.01 7.61 -10.79
CA GLU A 24 0.94 6.90 -9.94
C GLU A 24 2.31 7.57 -10.01
N LEU A 25 2.86 7.94 -8.85
CA LEU A 25 4.14 8.63 -8.74
C LEU A 25 5.27 7.69 -8.31
N ALA A 26 4.96 6.75 -7.43
CA ALA A 26 5.91 5.74 -6.94
C ALA A 26 5.17 4.54 -6.38
N THR A 27 5.78 3.36 -6.49
CA THR A 27 5.22 2.11 -5.99
C THR A 27 6.29 1.28 -5.30
N LYS A 28 5.94 0.68 -4.17
CA LYS A 28 6.79 -0.30 -3.47
C LYS A 28 5.96 -1.53 -3.10
N THR A 29 6.51 -2.70 -3.40
CA THR A 29 5.95 -3.98 -2.95
C THR A 29 6.78 -4.53 -1.80
N LEU A 30 6.11 -4.93 -0.73
CA LEU A 30 6.70 -5.61 0.41
C LEU A 30 6.14 -7.03 0.52
N TYR A 31 7.02 -7.96 0.83
CA TYR A 31 6.66 -9.35 1.13
C TYR A 31 6.93 -9.58 2.61
N ILE A 32 5.86 -9.71 3.40
CA ILE A 32 5.95 -9.88 4.85
C ILE A 32 5.16 -11.14 5.20
N GLN A 33 5.86 -12.15 5.74
CA GLN A 33 5.30 -13.49 5.98
C GLN A 33 4.67 -14.06 4.69
N HIS A 34 3.39 -14.46 4.74
CA HIS A 34 2.63 -15.02 3.62
C HIS A 34 1.80 -13.96 2.87
N LYS A 35 2.05 -12.67 3.14
CA LYS A 35 1.26 -11.55 2.62
C LYS A 35 2.11 -10.64 1.73
N ARG A 36 1.44 -10.01 0.77
CA ARG A 36 2.00 -8.94 -0.07
C ARG A 36 1.36 -7.61 0.28
N PHE A 37 2.17 -6.59 0.42
CA PHE A 37 1.72 -5.22 0.63
C PHE A 37 2.16 -4.36 -0.55
N TYR A 38 1.23 -3.62 -1.14
CA TYR A 38 1.48 -2.64 -2.19
C TYR A 38 1.31 -1.25 -1.58
N LEU A 39 2.33 -0.41 -1.69
CA LEU A 39 2.34 0.96 -1.22
C LEU A 39 2.54 1.87 -2.42
N ASP A 40 1.49 2.54 -2.83
CA ASP A 40 1.49 3.41 -4.01
C ASP A 40 1.34 4.86 -3.56
N VAL A 41 2.27 5.72 -3.94
CA VAL A 41 2.11 7.18 -3.86
C VAL A 41 1.39 7.62 -5.12
N LYS A 42 0.20 8.19 -4.97
CA LYS A 42 -0.64 8.64 -6.08
C LYS A 42 -1.01 10.11 -5.94
N GLN A 43 -1.40 10.72 -7.05
CA GLN A 43 -1.87 12.09 -7.12
C GLN A 43 -3.14 12.17 -7.95
N ASN A 44 -4.12 12.92 -7.47
CA ASN A 44 -5.29 13.32 -8.25
C ASN A 44 -5.54 14.83 -8.07
N HIS A 45 -6.65 15.33 -8.61
CA HIS A 45 -7.02 16.74 -8.51
C HIS A 45 -7.19 17.26 -7.07
N ARG A 46 -7.31 16.40 -6.05
CA ARG A 46 -7.40 16.77 -4.62
C ARG A 46 -6.04 16.79 -3.93
N GLY A 47 -4.98 16.34 -4.59
CA GLY A 47 -3.62 16.30 -4.07
C GLY A 47 -3.02 14.88 -4.02
N ARG A 48 -1.94 14.74 -3.25
CA ARG A 48 -1.18 13.50 -3.09
C ARG A 48 -1.66 12.67 -1.91
N PHE A 49 -1.60 11.36 -2.07
CA PHE A 49 -1.97 10.40 -1.03
C PHE A 49 -1.20 9.09 -1.20
N ILE A 50 -1.20 8.26 -0.17
CA ILE A 50 -0.64 6.91 -0.20
C ILE A 50 -1.79 5.90 -0.14
N LYS A 51 -1.78 4.97 -1.09
CA LYS A 51 -2.66 3.80 -1.09
C LYS A 51 -1.87 2.59 -0.60
N VAL A 52 -2.32 1.98 0.50
CA VAL A 52 -1.76 0.75 1.03
C VAL A 52 -2.75 -0.38 0.77
N ALA A 53 -2.32 -1.43 0.06
CA ALA A 53 -3.13 -2.62 -0.17
C ALA A 53 -2.42 -3.86 0.38
N GLU A 54 -3.11 -4.59 1.26
CA GLU A 54 -2.70 -5.91 1.74
C GLU A 54 -3.39 -6.99 0.90
N VAL A 55 -2.63 -8.02 0.51
CA VAL A 55 -3.16 -9.22 -0.14
C VAL A 55 -2.72 -10.44 0.65
N GLY A 56 -3.69 -11.13 1.26
CA GLY A 56 -3.49 -12.39 1.97
C GLY A 56 -3.39 -13.60 1.04
N SER A 57 -2.96 -14.76 1.58
CA SER A 57 -2.74 -15.98 0.80
C SER A 57 -4.00 -16.54 0.14
N ALA A 58 -5.17 -16.33 0.74
CA ALA A 58 -6.47 -16.71 0.17
C ALA A 58 -7.02 -15.69 -0.86
N GLY A 59 -6.18 -14.74 -1.30
CA GLY A 59 -6.57 -13.69 -2.24
C GLY A 59 -7.42 -12.55 -1.64
N ARG A 60 -7.73 -12.60 -0.34
CA ARG A 60 -8.44 -11.51 0.35
C ARG A 60 -7.61 -10.23 0.29
N LYS A 61 -8.23 -9.14 -0.16
CA LYS A 61 -7.61 -7.82 -0.29
C LYS A 61 -8.18 -6.86 0.76
N SER A 62 -7.32 -6.09 1.40
CA SER A 62 -7.70 -5.00 2.31
C SER A 62 -6.94 -3.74 1.91
N ARG A 63 -7.55 -2.57 2.05
CA ARG A 63 -7.00 -1.32 1.49
C ARG A 63 -7.23 -0.15 2.43
N LEU A 64 -6.20 0.69 2.53
CA LEU A 64 -6.21 1.94 3.29
C LEU A 64 -5.71 3.08 2.40
N LEU A 65 -6.36 4.24 2.48
CA LEU A 65 -5.91 5.47 1.84
C LEU A 65 -5.47 6.44 2.94
N LEU A 66 -4.26 6.98 2.80
CA LEU A 66 -3.68 7.91 3.75
C LEU A 66 -3.38 9.23 3.05
N SER A 67 -3.79 10.34 3.66
CA SER A 67 -3.24 11.65 3.28
C SER A 67 -1.74 11.68 3.61
N MET A 68 -0.97 12.54 2.93
CA MET A 68 0.46 12.66 3.22
C MET A 68 0.74 13.04 4.69
N ALA A 69 -0.13 13.83 5.33
CA ALA A 69 -0.03 14.18 6.74
C ALA A 69 -0.23 12.95 7.64
N ALA A 70 -1.32 12.20 7.42
CA ALA A 70 -1.59 10.98 8.17
C ALA A 70 -0.49 9.92 7.95
N SER A 71 0.08 9.82 6.74
CA SER A 71 1.22 8.93 6.47
C SER A 71 2.46 9.29 7.27
N ARG A 72 2.72 10.58 7.51
CA ARG A 72 3.85 11.04 8.31
C ARG A 72 3.68 10.64 9.78
N GLU A 73 2.52 10.93 10.36
CA GLU A 73 2.19 10.56 11.74
C GLU A 73 2.18 9.04 11.91
N PHE A 74 1.60 8.31 10.95
CA PHE A 74 1.57 6.85 10.95
C PHE A 74 2.97 6.25 10.96
N ARG A 75 3.91 6.79 10.16
CA ARG A 75 5.32 6.38 10.21
C ARG A 75 5.92 6.57 11.60
N ASP A 76 5.72 7.74 12.20
CA ASP A 76 6.30 8.07 13.51
C ASP A 76 5.76 7.13 14.59
N HIS A 77 4.45 6.83 14.57
CA HIS A 77 3.86 5.83 15.45
C HIS A 77 4.37 4.41 15.18
N LEU A 78 4.55 3.99 13.92
CA LEU A 78 5.11 2.68 13.60
C LEU A 78 6.54 2.51 14.16
N THR A 79 7.34 3.58 14.15
CA THR A 79 8.67 3.57 14.77
C THR A 79 8.57 3.33 16.27
N THR A 80 7.72 4.09 16.98
CA THR A 80 7.50 3.88 18.43
C THR A 80 6.99 2.48 18.73
N PHE A 81 6.02 1.97 17.96
CA PHE A 81 5.52 0.59 18.14
C PHE A 81 6.60 -0.47 17.90
N SER A 82 7.49 -0.26 16.94
CA SER A 82 8.62 -1.16 16.67
C SER A 82 9.58 -1.23 17.86
N GLU A 83 9.90 -0.08 18.47
CA GLU A 83 10.77 -0.01 19.65
C GLU A 83 10.11 -0.66 20.87
N LEU A 84 8.82 -0.41 21.09
CA LEU A 84 8.04 -1.07 22.14
C LEU A 84 8.06 -2.59 21.96
N TYR A 85 7.81 -3.11 20.75
CA TYR A 85 7.87 -4.54 20.47
C TYR A 85 9.26 -5.15 20.76
N ALA A 86 10.33 -4.47 20.33
CA ALA A 86 11.70 -4.91 20.62
C ALA A 86 12.01 -4.95 22.13
N SER A 87 11.40 -4.06 22.91
CA SER A 87 11.54 -4.05 24.37
C SER A 87 10.86 -5.26 25.04
N LEU A 88 9.75 -5.76 24.48
CA LEU A 88 9.05 -6.94 25.00
C LEU A 88 9.91 -8.21 24.89
N GLY A 89 10.70 -8.33 23.82
CA GLY A 89 11.63 -9.45 23.63
C GLY A 89 12.76 -9.51 24.67
N LYS A 90 13.15 -8.38 25.26
CA LYS A 90 14.17 -8.34 26.33
C LYS A 90 13.67 -8.90 27.66
N ILE A 91 12.35 -8.89 27.89
CA ILE A 91 11.74 -9.37 29.14
C ILE A 91 11.64 -10.91 29.16
N VAL A 92 11.56 -11.56 27.99
CA VAL A 92 11.38 -13.02 27.90
C VAL A 92 12.70 -13.79 28.06
N MET A 93 13.85 -13.16 27.84
CA MET A 93 15.18 -13.80 27.93
C MET A 93 15.84 -13.71 29.31
N VAL A 94 15.03 -13.57 30.38
CA VAL A 94 15.47 -13.65 31.78
C VAL A 94 14.67 -14.75 32.47
N LYS A 95 14.89 -16.00 32.05
CA LYS A 95 14.48 -17.21 32.77
C LYS A 95 15.34 -18.38 32.34
#